data_AF-A0A3D5JKM6-F1
#
_entry.id   AF-A0A3D5JKM6-F1
#
_cell.length_a   1.000
_cell.length_b   1.000
_cell.length_c   1.000
_cell.angle_alpha   90.00
_cell.angle_beta   90.00
_cell.angle_gamma   90.00
#
_symmetry.space_group_name_H-M   'P 1'
#
loop_
_entity.id
_entity.type
_entity.pdbx_description
1 polymer ?
#
loop_
_entity_poly.entity_id
_entity_poly.type
_entity_poly.pdbx_seq_one_letter_code
_entity_poly.pdbx_strand_id
1 'polypeptide(L)'
;SGLALPQPLVQAFNWPDIKSQVMLDGVVTLVDGPALADGGVAHDLDALEAQRAADEELDHESPIDELFADQIGAANLIVLSKADMLDETRLDKAKAAVEAQLHEPTPIIPVSGGAAPMDAILGLEMESQAHARSEHSHHHHHHHHDDHHHDHD
;
A
#
# COMPACT_ATOMS: atom_id res chain seq x y z
N SER A 1 7.12 3.92 -8.14
CA SER A 1 6.54 3.54 -6.84
C SER A 1 7.33 4.25 -5.75
N GLY A 2 6.61 4.67 -4.71
CA GLY A 2 7.05 5.57 -3.65
C GLY A 2 5.94 5.63 -2.61
N LEU A 3 5.63 6.82 -2.08
CA LEU A 3 4.58 7.03 -1.09
C LEU A 3 3.15 7.14 -1.65
N ALA A 4 2.95 6.79 -2.92
CA ALA A 4 1.65 6.87 -3.59
C ALA A 4 0.59 5.98 -2.92
N LEU A 5 -0.61 6.53 -2.73
CA LEU A 5 -1.75 5.82 -2.16
C LEU A 5 -2.44 4.94 -3.23
N PRO A 6 -2.59 3.61 -3.00
CA PRO A 6 -3.23 2.73 -3.97
C PRO A 6 -4.73 3.01 -4.18
N GLN A 7 -5.40 3.62 -3.21
CA GLN A 7 -6.85 3.73 -3.18
C GLN A 7 -7.49 4.57 -4.28
N PRO A 8 -7.10 5.85 -4.51
CA PRO A 8 -7.68 6.63 -5.61
C PRO A 8 -7.51 5.92 -6.95
N LEU A 9 -6.37 5.24 -7.13
CA LEU A 9 -6.08 4.46 -8.32
C LEU A 9 -7.01 3.25 -8.46
N VAL A 10 -7.17 2.43 -7.40
CA VAL A 10 -8.10 1.29 -7.40
C VAL A 10 -9.54 1.74 -7.63
N GLN A 11 -9.98 2.85 -7.04
CA GLN A 11 -11.32 3.39 -7.25
C GLN A 11 -11.53 3.87 -8.70
N ALA A 12 -10.52 4.44 -9.35
CA ALA A 12 -10.61 4.87 -10.75
C ALA A 12 -10.93 3.70 -11.70
N PHE A 13 -10.50 2.47 -11.39
CA PHE A 13 -10.85 1.29 -12.20
C PHE A 13 -12.35 0.98 -12.23
N ASN A 14 -13.15 1.53 -11.30
CA ASN A 14 -14.61 1.40 -11.33
C ASN A 14 -15.32 2.39 -12.28
N TRP A 15 -14.62 3.38 -12.83
CA TRP A 15 -15.23 4.34 -13.75
C TRP A 15 -15.63 3.66 -15.06
N PRO A 16 -16.84 3.92 -15.62
CA PRO A 16 -17.35 3.21 -16.79
C PRO A 16 -16.40 3.19 -17.98
N ASP A 17 -15.76 4.33 -18.26
CA ASP A 17 -14.84 4.47 -19.38
C ASP A 17 -13.58 3.60 -19.20
N ILE A 18 -13.06 3.48 -17.97
CA ILE A 18 -11.87 2.68 -17.64
C ILE A 18 -12.22 1.19 -17.61
N LYS A 19 -13.30 0.83 -16.90
CA LYS A 19 -13.77 -0.55 -16.74
C LYS A 19 -14.12 -1.23 -18.08
N SER A 20 -14.46 -0.43 -19.10
CA SER A 20 -14.73 -0.95 -20.45
C SER A 20 -13.47 -1.37 -21.23
N GLN A 21 -12.28 -0.93 -20.81
CA GLN A 21 -11.03 -1.14 -21.53
C GLN A 21 -9.99 -1.95 -20.76
N VAL A 22 -9.99 -1.88 -19.44
CA VAL A 22 -9.00 -2.52 -18.57
C VAL A 22 -9.67 -3.17 -17.35
N MET A 23 -9.02 -4.20 -16.81
CA MET A 23 -9.41 -4.86 -15.56
C MET A 23 -8.26 -4.73 -14.56
N LEU A 24 -8.61 -4.48 -13.31
CA LEU A 24 -7.68 -4.55 -12.19
C LEU A 24 -7.51 -6.02 -11.76
N ASP A 25 -6.30 -6.57 -11.85
CA ASP A 25 -6.01 -7.93 -11.39
C ASP A 25 -5.87 -8.01 -9.86
N GLY A 26 -5.19 -7.02 -9.26
CA GLY A 26 -4.95 -6.92 -7.82
C GLY A 26 -3.89 -5.87 -7.50
N VAL A 27 -3.67 -5.65 -6.20
CA VAL A 27 -2.65 -4.74 -5.67
C VAL A 27 -1.50 -5.54 -5.09
N VAL A 28 -0.28 -5.24 -5.54
CA VAL A 28 0.94 -5.88 -5.05
C VAL A 28 1.82 -4.83 -4.37
N THR A 29 2.12 -5.05 -3.10
CA THR A 29 2.94 -4.13 -2.30
C THR A 29 4.33 -4.73 -2.06
N LEU A 30 5.37 -3.97 -2.41
CA LEU A 30 6.76 -4.34 -2.21
C LEU A 30 7.30 -3.67 -0.95
N VAL A 31 7.90 -4.46 -0.05
CA VAL A 31 8.47 -3.96 1.21
C VAL A 31 9.92 -4.38 1.40
N ASP A 32 10.66 -3.60 2.18
CA ASP A 32 12.07 -3.86 2.52
C ASP A 32 12.17 -4.78 3.74
N GLY A 33 12.65 -6.00 3.54
CA GLY A 33 12.74 -6.99 4.62
C GLY A 33 13.66 -6.59 5.76
N PRO A 34 14.93 -6.21 5.51
CA PRO A 34 15.84 -5.67 6.52
C PRO A 34 15.26 -4.49 7.31
N ALA A 35 14.66 -3.50 6.63
CA ALA A 35 14.07 -2.36 7.31
C ALA A 35 12.97 -2.79 8.28
N LEU A 36 12.06 -3.67 7.83
CA LEU A 36 10.96 -4.18 8.66
C LEU A 36 11.46 -5.02 9.84
N ALA A 37 12.49 -5.84 9.62
CA ALA A 37 13.11 -6.61 10.70
C ALA A 37 13.73 -5.72 11.80
N ASP A 38 14.14 -4.50 11.42
CA ASP A 38 14.73 -3.50 12.32
C ASP A 38 13.68 -2.52 12.87
N GLY A 39 12.40 -2.69 12.50
CA GLY A 39 11.28 -1.90 12.99
C GLY A 39 11.01 -0.60 12.22
N GLY A 40 11.61 -0.44 11.03
CA GLY A 40 11.35 0.69 10.13
C GLY A 40 10.64 0.25 8.84
N VAL A 41 10.27 1.23 8.03
CA VAL A 41 9.56 0.99 6.74
C VAL A 41 10.50 0.99 5.53
N ALA A 42 11.67 1.63 5.64
CA ALA A 42 12.65 1.74 4.58
C ALA A 42 14.07 1.86 5.16
N HIS A 43 15.07 1.50 4.34
CA HIS A 43 16.48 1.63 4.71
C HIS A 43 17.00 3.08 4.70
N ASP A 44 16.30 3.99 4.00
CA ASP A 44 16.66 5.40 3.86
C ASP A 44 15.39 6.25 4.05
N LEU A 45 15.13 6.64 5.29
CA LEU A 45 13.95 7.42 5.66
C LEU A 45 14.03 8.86 5.17
N ASP A 46 15.24 9.43 5.11
CA ASP A 46 15.45 10.80 4.63
C ASP A 46 15.10 10.92 3.14
N ALA A 47 15.43 9.90 2.34
CA ALA A 47 15.02 9.84 0.94
C ALA A 47 13.49 9.73 0.78
N LEU A 48 12.81 8.96 1.65
CA LEU A 48 11.35 8.89 1.65
C LEU A 48 10.72 10.23 2.04
N GLU A 49 11.26 10.91 3.05
CA GLU A 49 10.75 12.22 3.48
C GLU A 49 10.93 13.28 2.39
N ALA A 50 12.09 13.29 1.72
CA ALA A 50 12.34 14.16 0.58
C ALA A 50 11.38 13.87 -0.59
N GLN A 51 11.07 12.60 -0.83
CA GLN A 51 10.06 12.22 -1.82
C GLN A 51 8.67 12.68 -1.40
N ARG A 52 8.28 12.51 -0.12
CA ARG A 52 6.98 12.98 0.40
C ARG A 52 6.84 14.47 0.16
N ALA A 53 7.85 15.25 0.54
CA ALA A 53 7.83 16.71 0.42
C ALA A 53 7.80 17.21 -1.04
N ALA A 54 8.19 16.38 -2.00
CA ALA A 54 8.24 16.74 -3.42
C ALA A 54 6.99 16.34 -4.22
N ASP A 55 6.11 15.50 -3.66
CA ASP A 55 4.97 14.90 -4.36
C ASP A 55 3.67 15.68 -4.11
N GLU A 56 3.32 16.59 -5.03
CA GLU A 56 2.15 17.48 -4.91
C GLU A 56 0.80 16.75 -4.84
N GLU A 57 0.73 15.47 -5.23
CA GLU A 57 -0.49 14.66 -5.15
C GLU A 57 -0.69 14.02 -3.77
N LEU A 58 0.34 14.01 -2.92
CA LEU A 58 0.26 13.49 -1.56
C LEU A 58 -0.15 14.57 -0.57
N ASP A 59 -0.94 14.18 0.42
CA ASP A 59 -1.09 14.97 1.63
C ASP A 59 0.21 14.93 2.42
N HIS A 60 1.01 15.98 2.29
CA HIS A 60 2.31 16.11 2.94
C HIS A 60 2.23 16.11 4.48
N GLU A 61 1.04 16.30 5.07
CA GLU A 61 0.81 16.23 6.51
C GLU A 61 0.68 14.78 7.02
N SER A 62 0.39 13.82 6.13
CA SER A 62 0.26 12.41 6.49
C SER A 62 1.62 11.77 6.88
N PRO A 63 1.74 11.17 8.08
CA PRO A 63 2.96 10.48 8.49
C PRO A 63 3.31 9.31 7.56
N ILE A 64 4.60 9.07 7.34
CA ILE A 64 5.07 7.93 6.52
C ILE A 64 4.53 6.59 7.05
N ASP A 65 4.44 6.41 8.37
CA ASP A 65 3.94 5.18 8.97
C ASP A 65 2.45 4.93 8.63
N GLU A 66 1.65 5.99 8.49
CA GLU A 66 0.24 5.90 8.07
C GLU A 66 0.15 5.53 6.58
N LEU A 67 0.92 6.21 5.73
CA LEU A 67 1.00 5.88 4.30
C LEU A 67 1.45 4.44 4.07
N PHE A 68 2.40 3.96 4.88
CA PHE A 68 2.84 2.58 4.85
C PHE A 68 1.72 1.60 5.25
N ALA A 69 1.01 1.87 6.35
CA ALA A 69 -0.10 1.04 6.79
C ALA A 69 -1.19 0.94 5.71
N ASP A 70 -1.50 2.05 5.04
CA ASP A 70 -2.46 2.09 3.94
C ASP A 70 -2.03 1.26 2.72
N GLN A 71 -0.74 1.33 2.36
CA GLN A 71 -0.18 0.51 1.29
C GLN A 71 -0.19 -0.99 1.62
N ILE A 72 0.03 -1.35 2.89
CA ILE A 72 -0.07 -2.74 3.35
C ILE A 72 -1.52 -3.22 3.36
N GLY A 73 -2.44 -2.41 3.89
CA GLY A 73 -3.86 -2.74 3.99
C GLY A 73 -4.51 -2.97 2.62
N ALA A 74 -4.12 -2.17 1.63
CA ALA A 74 -4.60 -2.31 0.25
C ALA A 74 -4.05 -3.54 -0.49
N ALA A 75 -2.99 -4.18 -0.01
CA ALA A 75 -2.29 -5.23 -0.75
C ALA A 75 -3.10 -6.55 -0.81
N ASN A 76 -3.23 -7.12 -2.00
CA ASN A 76 -3.65 -8.51 -2.19
C ASN A 76 -2.47 -9.49 -2.06
N LEU A 77 -1.27 -9.00 -2.33
CA LEU A 77 -0.02 -9.76 -2.24
C LEU A 77 1.10 -8.84 -1.75
N ILE A 78 1.88 -9.33 -0.79
CA ILE A 78 3.05 -8.62 -0.29
C ILE A 78 4.31 -9.33 -0.78
N VAL A 79 5.22 -8.57 -1.37
CA VAL A 79 6.56 -9.03 -1.75
C VAL A 79 7.56 -8.49 -0.75
N LEU A 80 8.20 -9.37 0.01
CA LEU A 80 9.23 -9.02 0.98
C LEU A 80 10.61 -9.10 0.31
N SER A 81 11.18 -7.95 -0.04
CA SER A 81 12.46 -7.87 -0.74
C SER A 81 13.66 -8.08 0.18
N LYS A 82 14.81 -8.39 -0.42
CA LYS A 82 16.10 -8.57 0.26
C LYS A 82 16.07 -9.67 1.33
N ALA A 83 15.29 -10.73 1.08
CA ALA A 83 15.18 -11.85 2.02
C ALA A 83 16.52 -12.60 2.20
N ASP A 84 17.46 -12.48 1.24
CA ASP A 84 18.83 -13.01 1.38
C ASP A 84 19.66 -12.32 2.47
N MET A 85 19.23 -11.15 2.94
CA MET A 85 19.88 -10.42 4.04
C MET A 85 19.30 -10.77 5.42
N LEU A 86 18.32 -11.67 5.48
CA LEU A 86 17.61 -12.04 6.71
C LEU A 86 17.94 -13.48 7.10
N ASP A 87 18.22 -13.68 8.38
CA ASP A 87 18.11 -15.01 8.99
C ASP A 87 16.64 -15.33 9.31
N GLU A 88 16.36 -16.56 9.72
CA GLU A 88 15.00 -17.04 10.03
C GLU A 88 14.30 -16.17 11.09
N THR A 89 15.03 -15.73 12.12
CA THR A 89 14.45 -14.92 13.20
C THR A 89 14.08 -13.54 12.71
N ARG A 90 14.93 -12.92 11.89
CA ARG A 90 14.68 -11.60 11.31
C ARG A 90 13.59 -11.64 10.23
N LEU A 91 13.52 -12.72 9.46
CA LEU A 91 12.45 -12.95 8.50
C LEU A 91 11.09 -13.02 9.19
N ASP A 92 11.00 -13.76 10.30
CA ASP A 92 9.75 -13.86 11.08
C ASP A 92 9.36 -12.52 11.70
N LYS A 93 10.32 -11.72 12.18
CA LYS A 93 10.07 -10.36 12.65
C LYS A 93 9.50 -9.47 11.54
N ALA A 94 10.10 -9.50 10.36
CA ALA A 94 9.65 -8.69 9.23
C ALA A 94 8.22 -9.08 8.80
N LYS A 95 7.91 -10.38 8.75
CA LYS A 95 6.54 -10.87 8.48
C LYS A 95 5.56 -10.40 9.55
N ALA A 96 5.92 -10.54 10.83
CA ALA A 96 5.06 -10.11 11.93
C ALA A 96 4.77 -8.59 11.89
N ALA A 97 5.76 -7.78 11.50
CA ALA A 97 5.57 -6.34 11.33
C ALA A 97 4.54 -6.00 10.25
N VAL A 98 4.56 -6.74 9.13
CA VAL A 98 3.57 -6.61 8.06
C VAL A 98 2.20 -7.11 8.51
N GLU A 99 2.14 -8.31 9.10
CA GLU A 99 0.91 -8.92 9.59
C GLU A 99 0.19 -8.07 10.64
N ALA A 100 0.94 -7.33 11.45
CA ALA A 100 0.38 -6.40 12.44
C ALA A 100 -0.42 -5.24 11.82
N GLN A 101 -0.16 -4.90 10.56
CA GLN A 101 -0.86 -3.84 9.82
C GLN A 101 -2.02 -4.36 8.96
N LEU A 102 -2.18 -5.68 8.86
CA LEU A 102 -3.19 -6.30 8.01
C LEU A 102 -4.51 -6.54 8.77
N HIS A 103 -5.62 -6.18 8.14
CA HIS A 103 -6.96 -6.52 8.66
C HIS A 103 -7.37 -7.97 8.35
N GLU A 104 -6.86 -8.53 7.27
CA GLU A 104 -7.12 -9.90 6.83
C GLU A 104 -5.84 -10.59 6.34
N PRO A 105 -5.74 -11.93 6.46
CA PRO A 105 -4.56 -12.67 6.02
C PRO A 105 -4.23 -12.37 4.55
N THR A 106 -2.99 -11.94 4.30
CA THR A 106 -2.51 -11.59 2.97
C THR A 106 -1.23 -12.39 2.68
N PRO A 107 -1.10 -13.05 1.53
CA PRO A 107 0.10 -13.80 1.18
C PRO A 107 1.35 -12.92 1.20
N ILE A 108 2.42 -13.41 1.81
CA ILE A 108 3.74 -12.75 1.86
C ILE A 108 4.76 -13.65 1.16
N ILE A 109 5.38 -13.15 0.10
CA ILE A 109 6.41 -13.86 -0.66
C ILE A 109 7.78 -13.22 -0.38
N PRO A 110 8.68 -13.91 0.34
CA PRO A 110 10.08 -13.48 0.47
C PRO A 110 10.82 -13.65 -0.86
N VAL A 111 11.53 -12.62 -1.28
CA VAL A 111 12.30 -12.60 -2.52
C VAL A 111 13.74 -12.18 -2.25
N SER A 112 14.66 -12.92 -2.87
CA SER A 112 16.10 -12.67 -2.84
C SER A 112 16.61 -12.25 -4.22
N GLY A 113 17.60 -11.35 -4.27
CA GLY A 113 18.29 -11.03 -5.53
C GLY A 113 17.44 -10.35 -6.62
N GLY A 114 16.30 -9.74 -6.27
CA GLY A 114 15.49 -8.93 -7.19
C GLY A 114 14.65 -9.72 -8.23
N ALA A 115 14.66 -11.05 -8.18
CA ALA A 115 13.84 -11.89 -9.05
C ALA A 115 12.59 -12.36 -8.31
N ALA A 116 11.50 -11.60 -8.44
CA ALA A 116 10.21 -12.03 -7.90
C ALA A 116 9.57 -13.09 -8.83
N PRO A 117 8.94 -14.14 -8.29
CA PRO A 117 8.28 -15.16 -9.11
C PRO A 117 7.07 -14.55 -9.81
N MET A 118 7.24 -14.09 -11.05
CA MET A 118 6.19 -13.40 -11.83
C MET A 118 4.92 -14.26 -11.96
N ASP A 119 5.06 -15.58 -12.05
CA ASP A 119 3.94 -16.53 -12.12
C ASP A 119 3.08 -16.54 -10.83
N ALA A 120 3.62 -16.07 -9.70
CA ALA A 120 2.88 -15.92 -8.45
C ALA A 120 2.33 -14.49 -8.25
N ILE A 121 2.76 -13.55 -9.09
CA ILE A 121 2.39 -12.12 -9.01
C ILE A 121 1.32 -11.77 -10.06
N LEU A 122 1.31 -12.47 -11.20
CA LEU A 122 0.37 -12.27 -12.29
C LEU A 122 -0.81 -13.25 -12.20
N GLY A 123 -2.00 -12.79 -12.59
CA GLY A 123 -3.20 -13.64 -12.62
C GLY A 123 -3.75 -13.88 -11.23
N LEU A 124 -3.74 -12.84 -10.39
CA LEU A 124 -4.31 -12.89 -9.06
C LEU A 124 -5.83 -13.10 -9.14
N GLU A 125 -6.49 -12.53 -10.15
CA GLU A 125 -7.94 -12.53 -10.33
C GLU A 125 -8.67 -12.01 -9.07
N MET A 126 -8.06 -11.04 -8.38
CA MET A 126 -8.50 -10.51 -7.08
C MET A 126 -9.18 -9.14 -7.17
N GLU A 127 -9.70 -8.74 -8.34
CA GLU A 127 -10.36 -7.45 -8.57
C GLU A 127 -11.35 -7.08 -7.45
N SER A 128 -12.25 -8.00 -7.09
CA SER A 128 -13.28 -7.76 -6.06
C SER A 128 -12.68 -7.51 -4.68
N GLN A 129 -11.61 -8.23 -4.32
CA GLN A 129 -10.92 -8.05 -3.06
C GLN A 129 -10.11 -6.75 -3.05
N ALA A 130 -9.46 -6.41 -4.16
CA ALA A 130 -8.74 -5.16 -4.32
C ALA A 130 -9.67 -3.96 -4.10
N HIS A 131 -10.87 -3.98 -4.69
CA HIS A 131 -11.89 -2.95 -4.46
C HIS A 131 -12.34 -2.91 -3.00
N ALA A 132 -12.69 -4.05 -2.39
CA ALA A 132 -13.13 -4.09 -0.99
C ALA A 132 -12.07 -3.53 -0.02
N ARG A 133 -10.79 -3.85 -0.25
CA ARG A 133 -9.68 -3.31 0.55
C ARG A 133 -9.48 -1.80 0.34
N SER A 134 -9.78 -1.29 -0.85
CA SER A 134 -9.68 0.14 -1.14
C SER A 134 -10.77 1.00 -0.47
N GLU A 135 -11.84 0.39 0.02
CA GLU A 135 -12.92 1.10 0.73
C GLU A 135 -12.62 1.34 2.22
N HIS A 136 -11.60 0.68 2.78
CA HIS A 136 -11.37 0.62 4.23
C HIS A 136 -10.35 1.61 4.81
N SER A 137 -9.62 2.43 4.03
CA SER A 137 -8.62 3.33 4.65
C SER A 137 -9.11 4.71 5.05
N HIS A 138 -8.31 5.30 5.92
CA HIS A 138 -8.57 6.46 6.73
C HIS A 138 -8.64 7.78 5.94
N HIS A 139 -8.04 7.85 4.73
CA HIS A 139 -7.90 9.11 4.00
C HIS A 139 -9.16 9.59 3.27
N HIS A 140 -10.23 8.79 3.17
CA HIS A 140 -11.48 9.23 2.52
C HIS A 140 -12.48 9.95 3.44
N HIS A 141 -12.18 10.10 4.74
CA HIS A 141 -13.13 10.71 5.69
C HIS A 141 -12.99 12.23 5.90
N HIS A 142 -12.16 12.94 5.12
CA HIS A 142 -11.90 14.38 5.32
C HIS A 142 -12.32 15.33 4.17
N HIS A 143 -13.33 14.96 3.36
CA HIS A 143 -13.99 15.91 2.44
C HIS A 143 -15.50 16.02 2.66
N HIS A 144 -15.93 16.20 3.91
CA HIS A 144 -17.18 16.89 4.22
C HIS A 144 -16.86 18.05 5.17
N HIS A 145 -16.34 19.14 4.61
CA HIS A 145 -16.48 20.44 5.27
C HIS A 145 -17.88 20.95 4.98
N ASP A 146 -18.58 21.27 6.07
CA ASP A 146 -19.90 21.88 6.14
C ASP A 146 -20.05 23.08 5.19
N ASP A 147 -21.00 23.01 4.27
CA ASP A 147 -21.70 24.21 3.79
C ASP A 147 -23.08 24.28 4.49
N HIS A 148 -23.02 24.45 5.82
CA HIS A 148 -24.12 25.03 6.58
C HIS A 148 -23.93 26.55 6.63
N HIS A 149 -24.55 27.26 5.69
CA HIS A 149 -24.92 28.66 5.92
C HIS A 149 -26.41 28.88 5.62
N HIS A 150 -27.14 28.99 6.71
CA HIS A 150 -28.49 29.52 6.80
C HIS A 150 -28.52 31.03 6.49
N ASP A 151 -29.66 31.42 5.91
CA ASP A 151 -30.45 32.63 6.18
C ASP A 151 -30.32 33.93 5.34
N HIS A 152 -31.50 34.26 4.78
CA HIS A 152 -32.18 35.57 4.62
C HIS A 152 -32.23 36.24 3.24
N ASP A 153 -33.37 36.05 2.56
CA ASP A 153 -34.38 37.13 2.36
C ASP A 153 -35.79 36.53 2.20
#